data_AF-A0A7C4Y8N5-F1
#
_entry.id   AF-A0A7C4Y8N5-F1
#
_cell.length_a   1.000
_cell.length_b   1.000
_cell.length_c   1.000
_cell.angle_alpha   90.00
_cell.angle_beta   90.00
_cell.angle_gamma   90.00
#
_symmetry.space_group_name_H-M   'P 1'
#
loop_
_entity.id
_entity.type
_entity.pdbx_description
1 polymer ?
#
loop_
_entity_poly.entity_id
_entity_poly.type
_entity_poly.pdbx_seq_one_letter_code
_entity_poly.pdbx_strand_id
1 'polypeptide(L)'
;MNVNFGIGGSQTNISAVTTLNSTATIRAGAGVDTLNATAKLTTKSVSIDLGADAANISIDAAADVGGSLSIQTGDDDDTISVNGAASLTGGLIVRTRAGDDSFVWATATSTINGGVTLDTGDGADLLVIAGWTVNGGATLQTGAMNDIVRLDNVTFNGLVNADLGAGNDRISVETAIDAAASLFARGINLRLGSGDDLVDLGLSATNNVTFNGAVFVDGGAGIDIVDAAFSVFNSTVVDFGVELGI
;
A
#
# COMPACT_ATOMS: atom_id res chain seq x y z
N MET A 1 -5.33 24.94 2.80
CA MET A 1 -3.91 25.31 2.99
C MET A 1 -3.18 24.96 1.69
N ASN A 2 -2.36 25.86 1.15
CA ASN A 2 -1.55 25.58 -0.03
C ASN A 2 -0.12 25.99 0.29
N VAL A 3 0.80 25.02 0.27
CA VAL A 3 2.22 25.24 0.47
C VAL A 3 2.93 24.80 -0.79
N ASN A 4 3.77 25.67 -1.35
CA ASN A 4 4.60 25.38 -2.52
C ASN A 4 6.03 25.81 -2.21
N PHE A 5 6.96 24.86 -2.28
CA PHE A 5 8.36 25.10 -1.95
C PHE A 5 9.22 25.54 -3.15
N GLY A 6 8.72 25.39 -4.37
CA GLY A 6 9.49 25.69 -5.57
C GLY A 6 10.62 24.68 -5.76
N ILE A 7 11.77 25.15 -6.27
CA ILE A 7 12.94 24.32 -6.58
C ILE A 7 13.94 24.36 -5.41
N GLY A 8 14.59 23.23 -5.16
CA GLY A 8 15.53 22.99 -4.06
C GLY A 8 14.92 22.08 -2.99
N GLY A 9 15.74 21.24 -2.37
CA GLY A 9 15.30 20.35 -1.32
C GLY A 9 14.70 21.10 -0.13
N SER A 10 13.49 20.74 0.25
CA SER A 10 12.66 21.49 1.19
C SER A 10 12.19 20.62 2.34
N GLN A 11 11.98 21.24 3.50
CA GLN A 11 11.43 20.56 4.67
C GLN A 11 10.14 21.23 5.14
N THR A 12 9.08 20.44 5.22
CA THR A 12 7.77 20.84 5.76
C THR A 12 7.52 20.12 7.07
N ASN A 13 7.14 20.86 8.11
CA ASN A 13 6.73 20.27 9.37
C ASN A 13 5.32 20.74 9.74
N ILE A 14 4.38 19.81 9.92
CA ILE A 14 3.06 20.02 10.53
C ILE A 14 3.15 19.51 11.97
N SER A 15 3.58 20.39 12.88
CA SER A 15 3.91 20.04 14.27
C SER A 15 2.88 20.48 15.31
N ALA A 16 1.80 21.14 14.87
CA ALA A 16 0.67 21.50 15.71
C ALA A 16 -0.63 20.88 15.18
N VAL A 17 -1.59 20.61 16.07
CA VAL A 17 -2.92 20.12 15.68
C VAL A 17 -3.51 21.10 14.67
N THR A 18 -3.77 20.61 13.47
CA THR A 18 -4.15 21.45 12.33
C THR A 18 -5.52 21.01 11.82
N THR A 19 -6.52 21.87 12.00
CA THR A 19 -7.86 21.67 11.44
C THR A 19 -8.06 22.61 10.25
N LEU A 20 -8.28 22.04 9.07
CA LEU A 20 -8.52 22.76 7.82
C LEU A 20 -9.91 22.42 7.29
N ASN A 21 -10.82 23.39 7.26
CA ASN A 21 -12.15 23.22 6.64
C ASN A 21 -12.10 23.25 5.09
N SER A 22 -10.92 22.99 4.52
CA SER A 22 -10.56 23.06 3.11
C SER A 22 -9.53 21.98 2.78
N THR A 23 -9.20 21.83 1.51
CA THR A 23 -8.11 20.97 1.04
C THR A 23 -6.74 21.47 1.54
N ALA A 24 -5.89 20.54 1.94
CA ALA A 24 -4.46 20.74 2.12
C ALA A 24 -3.72 20.34 0.84
N THR A 25 -2.93 21.24 0.28
CA THR A 25 -2.06 20.97 -0.87
C THR A 25 -0.63 21.32 -0.48
N ILE A 26 0.27 20.36 -0.69
CA ILE A 26 1.70 20.47 -0.44
C ILE A 26 2.40 20.13 -1.75
N ARG A 27 3.23 21.06 -2.22
CA ARG A 27 3.95 20.93 -3.49
C ARG A 27 5.41 21.28 -3.35
N ALA A 28 6.28 20.49 -3.97
CA ALA A 28 7.69 20.79 -4.12
C ALA A 28 8.15 20.53 -5.57
N GLY A 29 9.44 20.77 -5.84
CA GLY A 29 10.01 20.81 -7.18
C GLY A 29 11.15 19.81 -7.31
N ALA A 30 12.23 20.17 -8.00
CA ALA A 30 13.45 19.36 -7.91
C ALA A 30 14.14 19.59 -6.56
N GLY A 31 14.89 18.60 -6.09
CA GLY A 31 15.60 18.54 -4.82
C GLY A 31 14.99 17.50 -3.88
N VAL A 32 15.80 17.01 -2.93
CA VAL A 32 15.31 16.05 -1.93
C VAL A 32 14.35 16.74 -0.97
N ASP A 33 13.09 16.33 -1.00
CA ASP A 33 12.01 16.97 -0.26
C ASP A 33 11.54 16.13 0.94
N THR A 34 11.18 16.80 2.03
CA THR A 34 10.74 16.15 3.27
C THR A 34 9.44 16.76 3.78
N LEU A 35 8.47 15.91 4.13
CA LEU A 35 7.23 16.26 4.80
C LEU A 35 7.09 15.45 6.09
N ASN A 36 7.06 16.13 7.24
CA ASN A 36 6.75 15.51 8.52
C ASN A 36 5.43 16.04 9.07
N ALA A 37 4.47 15.17 9.33
CA ALA A 37 3.21 15.49 10.01
C ALA A 37 3.16 14.76 11.36
N THR A 38 3.66 15.44 12.40
CA THR A 38 3.80 14.86 13.76
C THR A 38 2.63 15.20 14.67
N ALA A 39 1.68 16.01 14.21
CA ALA A 39 0.48 16.39 14.96
C ALA A 39 -0.78 16.06 14.18
N LYS A 40 -1.89 15.89 14.91
CA LYS A 40 -3.16 15.47 14.31
C LYS A 40 -3.57 16.43 13.18
N LEU A 41 -3.88 15.86 12.02
CA LEU A 41 -4.39 16.59 10.85
C LEU A 41 -5.88 16.29 10.67
N THR A 42 -6.71 17.32 10.57
CA THR A 42 -8.11 17.18 10.17
C THR A 42 -8.37 18.08 8.96
N THR A 43 -8.74 17.52 7.81
CA THR A 43 -8.91 18.27 6.56
C THR A 43 -9.97 17.70 5.64
N LYS A 44 -10.40 18.43 4.61
CA LYS A 44 -11.34 17.91 3.61
C LYS A 44 -10.68 16.92 2.66
N SER A 45 -9.50 17.24 2.16
CA SER A 45 -8.71 16.38 1.26
C SER A 45 -7.24 16.75 1.42
N VAL A 46 -6.33 15.82 1.13
CA VAL A 46 -4.88 16.06 1.11
C VAL A 46 -4.34 15.72 -0.27
N SER A 47 -3.51 16.60 -0.82
CA SER A 47 -2.70 16.35 -2.01
C SER A 47 -1.27 16.74 -1.70
N ILE A 48 -0.36 15.77 -1.80
CA ILE A 48 1.08 15.90 -1.64
C ILE A 48 1.70 15.53 -2.99
N ASP A 49 2.59 16.38 -3.48
CA ASP A 49 3.24 16.27 -4.79
C ASP A 49 4.66 16.83 -4.64
N LEU A 50 5.63 15.96 -4.35
CA LEU A 50 6.99 16.36 -3.96
C LEU A 50 8.00 16.39 -5.13
N GLY A 51 7.52 16.38 -6.38
CA GLY A 51 8.39 16.61 -7.53
C GLY A 51 9.01 15.34 -8.10
N ALA A 52 10.23 15.44 -8.63
CA ALA A 52 10.89 14.40 -9.43
C ALA A 52 12.05 13.69 -8.73
N ASP A 53 12.61 14.30 -7.68
CA ASP A 53 13.76 13.76 -6.95
C ASP A 53 13.27 13.07 -5.66
N ALA A 54 14.17 12.41 -4.94
CA ALA A 54 13.83 11.62 -3.75
C ALA A 54 12.99 12.39 -2.70
N ALA A 55 11.95 11.75 -2.19
CA ALA A 55 11.02 12.31 -1.23
C ALA A 55 10.96 11.50 0.07
N ASN A 56 10.81 12.21 1.19
CA ASN A 56 10.70 11.63 2.53
C ASN A 56 9.42 12.12 3.19
N ILE A 57 8.39 11.28 3.30
CA ILE A 57 7.11 11.61 3.89
C ILE A 57 6.91 10.79 5.17
N SER A 58 6.69 11.46 6.30
CA SER A 58 6.31 10.84 7.57
C SER A 58 5.01 11.43 8.09
N ILE A 59 4.00 10.59 8.36
CA ILE A 59 2.73 10.97 8.99
C ILE A 59 2.59 10.19 10.29
N ASP A 60 3.04 10.80 11.40
CA ASP A 60 3.17 10.10 12.68
C ASP A 60 1.93 10.20 13.57
N ALA A 61 1.17 11.27 13.41
CA ALA A 61 -0.05 11.49 14.16
C ALA A 61 -1.29 11.09 13.36
N ALA A 62 -2.41 10.95 14.07
CA ALA A 62 -3.67 10.59 13.43
C ALA A 62 -4.10 11.60 12.36
N ALA A 63 -4.70 11.12 11.27
CA ALA A 63 -5.19 11.95 10.16
C ALA A 63 -6.66 11.68 9.85
N ASP A 64 -7.51 12.69 10.00
CA ASP A 64 -8.91 12.65 9.59
C ASP A 64 -9.08 13.42 8.29
N VAL A 65 -9.23 12.72 7.16
CA VAL A 65 -9.40 13.31 5.84
C VAL A 65 -10.83 13.04 5.36
N GLY A 66 -11.66 14.08 5.32
CA GLY A 66 -13.07 14.00 4.91
C GLY A 66 -13.30 13.66 3.42
N GLY A 67 -12.25 13.30 2.71
CA GLY A 67 -12.16 13.10 1.26
C GLY A 67 -10.96 12.22 0.98
N SER A 68 -10.27 12.43 -0.15
CA SER A 68 -9.14 11.59 -0.53
C SER A 68 -7.80 12.12 -0.02
N LEU A 69 -6.88 11.18 0.23
CA LEU A 69 -5.43 11.42 0.38
C LEU A 69 -4.75 11.02 -0.93
N SER A 70 -4.04 11.95 -1.56
CA SER A 70 -3.22 11.71 -2.74
C SER A 70 -1.78 12.06 -2.42
N ILE A 71 -0.87 11.13 -2.64
CA ILE A 71 0.58 11.31 -2.53
C ILE A 71 1.18 10.98 -3.88
N GLN A 72 2.04 11.86 -4.37
CA GLN A 72 2.81 11.68 -5.58
C GLN A 72 4.24 12.15 -5.35
N THR A 73 5.19 11.33 -5.76
CA THR A 73 6.63 11.59 -5.66
C THR A 73 7.31 11.28 -7.01
N GLY A 74 8.63 11.12 -6.98
CA GLY A 74 9.56 11.38 -8.08
C GLY A 74 9.83 10.20 -8.99
N ASP A 75 11.02 10.12 -9.57
CA ASP A 75 11.58 8.95 -10.27
C ASP A 75 12.85 8.43 -9.53
N ASP A 76 13.07 8.89 -8.29
CA ASP A 76 14.17 8.52 -7.39
C ASP A 76 13.59 7.77 -6.17
N ASP A 77 14.44 7.04 -5.42
CA ASP A 77 14.04 6.30 -4.21
C ASP A 77 13.27 7.17 -3.20
N ASP A 78 11.98 6.88 -3.04
CA ASP A 78 11.06 7.59 -2.16
C ASP A 78 10.75 6.78 -0.90
N THR A 79 10.58 7.47 0.23
CA THR A 79 10.14 6.86 1.49
C THR A 79 8.88 7.52 2.00
N ILE A 80 7.84 6.72 2.20
CA ILE A 80 6.54 7.13 2.73
C ILE A 80 6.20 6.26 3.94
N SER A 81 6.24 6.85 5.13
CA SER A 81 5.88 6.21 6.40
C SER A 81 4.61 6.84 6.97
N VAL A 82 3.61 6.04 7.29
CA VAL A 82 2.40 6.47 8.00
C VAL A 82 2.27 5.68 9.28
N ASN A 83 2.63 6.33 10.39
CA ASN A 83 2.62 5.71 11.71
C ASN A 83 1.32 5.99 12.49
N GLY A 84 0.61 7.07 12.13
CA GLY A 84 -0.66 7.44 12.74
C GLY A 84 -1.86 6.72 12.12
N ALA A 85 -2.91 6.51 12.92
CA ALA A 85 -4.19 6.03 12.39
C ALA A 85 -4.78 7.06 11.42
N ALA A 86 -5.26 6.66 10.25
CA ALA A 86 -6.03 7.56 9.39
C ALA A 86 -7.46 7.07 9.14
N SER A 87 -8.34 8.06 9.01
CA SER A 87 -9.73 7.89 8.57
C SER A 87 -9.94 8.71 7.30
N LEU A 88 -10.07 8.02 6.17
CA LEU A 88 -10.34 8.63 4.87
C LEU A 88 -11.80 8.37 4.50
N THR A 89 -12.60 9.43 4.36
CA THR A 89 -13.95 9.30 3.78
C THR A 89 -13.90 9.02 2.29
N GLY A 90 -12.85 9.49 1.60
CA GLY A 90 -12.56 9.19 0.20
C GLY A 90 -11.56 8.04 0.04
N GLY A 91 -10.85 8.05 -1.08
CA GLY A 91 -9.85 7.05 -1.43
C GLY A 91 -8.42 7.44 -1.03
N LEU A 92 -7.52 6.50 -1.23
CA LEU A 92 -6.07 6.69 -1.12
C LEU A 92 -5.45 6.49 -2.50
N ILE A 93 -4.58 7.40 -2.90
CA ILE A 93 -3.75 7.27 -4.10
C ILE A 93 -2.32 7.57 -3.70
N VAL A 94 -1.39 6.66 -3.98
CA VAL A 94 0.04 6.84 -3.79
C VAL A 94 0.74 6.44 -5.09
N ARG A 95 1.62 7.30 -5.59
CA ARG A 95 2.47 7.03 -6.75
C ARG A 95 3.90 7.51 -6.53
N THR A 96 4.87 6.61 -6.62
CA THR A 96 6.31 6.92 -6.45
C THR A 96 7.14 6.72 -7.73
N ARG A 97 6.51 6.16 -8.78
CA ARG A 97 6.99 6.00 -10.17
C ARG A 97 8.23 5.15 -10.40
N ALA A 98 9.42 5.58 -10.04
CA ALA A 98 10.63 4.82 -10.35
C ALA A 98 11.63 5.04 -9.24
N GLY A 99 12.54 4.09 -9.07
CA GLY A 99 13.43 4.05 -7.91
C GLY A 99 13.02 2.96 -6.93
N ASP A 100 13.88 2.66 -5.98
CA ASP A 100 13.62 1.64 -4.97
C ASP A 100 12.76 2.25 -3.85
N ASP A 101 11.44 2.16 -3.99
CA ASP A 101 10.51 2.90 -3.15
C ASP A 101 10.05 2.12 -1.91
N SER A 102 9.78 2.86 -0.83
CA SER A 102 9.26 2.28 0.41
C SER A 102 7.98 2.95 0.85
N PHE A 103 6.87 2.21 0.83
CA PHE A 103 5.61 2.60 1.45
C PHE A 103 5.31 1.71 2.66
N VAL A 104 5.28 2.32 3.85
CA VAL A 104 5.01 1.62 5.11
C VAL A 104 3.86 2.29 5.85
N TRP A 105 2.76 1.56 6.01
CA TRP A 105 1.62 1.97 6.82
C TRP A 105 1.10 0.79 7.64
N ALA A 106 1.85 0.43 8.68
CA ALA A 106 1.69 -0.85 9.38
C ALA A 106 1.56 -0.77 10.90
N THR A 107 1.57 0.43 11.50
CA THR A 107 1.57 0.57 12.97
C THR A 107 0.19 0.80 13.56
N ALA A 108 -0.72 1.44 12.82
CA ALA A 108 -1.99 1.93 13.35
C ALA A 108 -3.16 1.56 12.45
N THR A 109 -4.25 1.13 13.08
CA THR A 109 -5.47 0.74 12.38
C THR A 109 -6.08 1.92 11.64
N SER A 110 -6.39 1.74 10.36
CA SER A 110 -6.84 2.82 9.48
C SER A 110 -8.04 2.40 8.65
N THR A 111 -8.94 3.34 8.36
CA THR A 111 -10.15 3.10 7.57
C THR A 111 -10.12 3.96 6.32
N ILE A 112 -10.24 3.33 5.15
CA ILE A 112 -10.33 3.97 3.84
C ILE A 112 -11.69 3.62 3.23
N ASN A 113 -12.60 4.59 3.16
CA ASN A 113 -13.95 4.35 2.68
C ASN A 113 -14.06 4.27 1.15
N GLY A 114 -13.14 4.92 0.44
CA GLY A 114 -13.01 4.86 -1.01
C GLY A 114 -12.10 3.72 -1.49
N GLY A 115 -11.72 3.79 -2.77
CA GLY A 115 -10.74 2.89 -3.35
C GLY A 115 -9.30 3.24 -2.97
N VAL A 116 -8.42 2.26 -3.08
CA VAL A 116 -6.98 2.38 -2.87
C VAL A 116 -6.27 2.15 -4.20
N THR A 117 -5.30 2.98 -4.51
CA THR A 117 -4.30 2.74 -5.57
C THR A 117 -2.93 3.03 -4.99
N LEU A 118 -2.10 2.00 -4.91
CA LEU A 118 -0.68 2.09 -4.57
C LEU A 118 0.09 1.59 -5.79
N ASP A 119 0.95 2.43 -6.32
CA ASP A 119 1.65 2.23 -7.59
C ASP A 119 3.07 2.76 -7.40
N THR A 120 3.99 1.88 -7.02
CA THR A 120 5.37 2.27 -6.73
C THR A 120 6.19 2.39 -8.02
N GLY A 121 5.85 1.60 -9.03
CA GLY A 121 6.34 1.77 -10.40
C GLY A 121 7.62 0.96 -10.63
N ASP A 122 8.62 1.42 -11.37
CA ASP A 122 9.80 0.57 -11.68
C ASP A 122 10.89 0.68 -10.60
N GLY A 123 11.29 -0.42 -9.95
CA GLY A 123 12.35 -0.46 -8.94
C GLY A 123 12.18 -1.63 -7.97
N ALA A 124 13.14 -1.86 -7.08
CA ALA A 124 12.98 -2.92 -6.07
C ALA A 124 12.18 -2.38 -4.86
N ASP A 125 10.86 -2.53 -4.92
CA ASP A 125 9.95 -1.82 -4.03
C ASP A 125 9.57 -2.59 -2.77
N LEU A 126 9.25 -1.83 -1.72
CA LEU A 126 8.72 -2.34 -0.46
C LEU A 126 7.38 -1.71 -0.14
N LEU A 127 6.32 -2.52 -0.18
CA LEU A 127 4.98 -2.16 0.22
C LEU A 127 4.55 -2.93 1.48
N VAL A 128 4.44 -2.25 2.62
CA VAL A 128 4.02 -2.86 3.89
C VAL A 128 2.76 -2.17 4.42
N ILE A 129 1.68 -2.94 4.53
CA ILE A 129 0.37 -2.47 4.98
C ILE A 129 -0.08 -3.34 6.15
N ALA A 130 -0.50 -2.71 7.25
CA ALA A 130 -1.18 -3.44 8.30
C ALA A 130 -2.32 -2.69 8.98
N GLY A 131 -3.33 -3.43 9.41
CA GLY A 131 -4.47 -2.88 10.16
C GLY A 131 -5.42 -2.03 9.33
N TRP A 132 -5.45 -2.21 8.00
CA TRP A 132 -6.33 -1.43 7.14
C TRP A 132 -7.72 -2.06 7.02
N THR A 133 -8.75 -1.22 7.02
CA THR A 133 -10.09 -1.56 6.51
C THR A 133 -10.37 -0.72 5.28
N VAL A 134 -10.50 -1.36 4.12
CA VAL A 134 -10.77 -0.70 2.83
C VAL A 134 -12.15 -1.09 2.33
N ASN A 135 -13.06 -0.09 2.21
CA ASN A 135 -14.43 -0.32 1.77
C ASN A 135 -14.61 -0.29 0.25
N GLY A 136 -13.70 0.37 -0.47
CA GLY A 136 -13.62 0.31 -1.93
C GLY A 136 -12.76 -0.87 -2.43
N GLY A 137 -12.52 -0.90 -3.74
CA GLY A 137 -11.52 -1.80 -4.32
C GLY A 137 -10.09 -1.31 -4.07
N ALA A 138 -9.12 -2.21 -4.17
CA ALA A 138 -7.71 -1.88 -4.05
C ALA A 138 -6.95 -2.34 -5.30
N THR A 139 -6.03 -1.49 -5.75
CA THR A 139 -5.02 -1.81 -6.76
C THR A 139 -3.65 -1.59 -6.13
N LEU A 140 -2.81 -2.61 -6.18
CA LEU A 140 -1.41 -2.59 -5.74
C LEU A 140 -0.54 -2.90 -6.96
N GLN A 141 0.48 -2.10 -7.22
CA GLN A 141 1.38 -2.27 -8.36
C GLN A 141 2.82 -1.91 -7.98
N THR A 142 3.78 -2.81 -8.26
CA THR A 142 5.21 -2.64 -7.91
C THR A 142 6.19 -2.76 -9.08
N GLY A 143 5.69 -3.02 -10.30
CA GLY A 143 6.41 -2.79 -11.55
C GLY A 143 7.52 -3.79 -11.88
N ALA A 144 8.79 -3.43 -11.75
CA ALA A 144 9.88 -4.24 -12.26
C ALA A 144 11.04 -4.27 -11.28
N MET A 145 11.85 -5.32 -11.32
CA MET A 145 12.77 -5.78 -10.26
C MET A 145 12.04 -6.57 -9.18
N ASN A 146 12.74 -6.91 -8.09
CA ASN A 146 12.22 -7.83 -7.10
C ASN A 146 11.48 -7.06 -6.00
N ASP A 147 10.18 -7.26 -5.92
CA ASP A 147 9.33 -6.50 -5.02
C ASP A 147 8.89 -7.28 -3.79
N ILE A 148 8.56 -6.55 -2.74
CA ILE A 148 8.01 -7.12 -1.50
C ILE A 148 6.71 -6.42 -1.14
N VAL A 149 5.61 -7.17 -1.19
CA VAL A 149 4.29 -6.75 -0.71
C VAL A 149 3.93 -7.53 0.54
N ARG A 150 3.67 -6.84 1.65
CA ARG A 150 3.25 -7.42 2.93
C ARG A 150 1.92 -6.83 3.38
N LEU A 151 0.94 -7.69 3.61
CA LEU A 151 -0.40 -7.33 4.04
C LEU A 151 -0.74 -8.08 5.31
N ASP A 152 -0.86 -7.41 6.45
CA ASP A 152 -1.18 -8.07 7.73
C ASP A 152 -2.39 -7.39 8.40
N ASN A 153 -3.28 -8.15 9.04
CA ASN A 153 -4.45 -7.60 9.73
C ASN A 153 -5.33 -6.69 8.85
N VAL A 154 -5.46 -7.04 7.56
CA VAL A 154 -6.20 -6.22 6.59
C VAL A 154 -7.62 -6.74 6.39
N THR A 155 -8.55 -5.84 6.13
CA THR A 155 -9.90 -6.14 5.67
C THR A 155 -10.17 -5.39 4.37
N PHE A 156 -10.20 -6.12 3.26
CA PHE A 156 -10.61 -5.58 1.95
C PHE A 156 -12.04 -6.00 1.65
N ASN A 157 -12.96 -5.04 1.66
CA ASN A 157 -14.37 -5.27 1.34
C ASN A 157 -14.65 -5.22 -0.18
N GLY A 158 -13.77 -4.56 -0.95
CA GLY A 158 -13.80 -4.53 -2.41
C GLY A 158 -12.93 -5.60 -3.07
N LEU A 159 -12.95 -5.64 -4.42
CA LEU A 159 -12.02 -6.46 -5.21
C LEU A 159 -10.60 -5.92 -5.03
N VAL A 160 -9.65 -6.83 -4.82
CA VAL A 160 -8.21 -6.52 -4.80
C VAL A 160 -7.58 -6.96 -6.11
N ASN A 161 -6.79 -6.10 -6.72
CA ASN A 161 -5.91 -6.44 -7.84
C ASN A 161 -4.48 -6.11 -7.40
N ALA A 162 -3.59 -7.08 -7.46
CA ALA A 162 -2.16 -6.88 -7.28
C ALA A 162 -1.44 -7.30 -8.56
N ASP A 163 -0.52 -6.47 -9.01
CA ASP A 163 0.30 -6.68 -10.20
C ASP A 163 1.75 -6.36 -9.82
N LEU A 164 2.55 -7.39 -9.56
CA LEU A 164 3.92 -7.22 -9.05
C LEU A 164 4.88 -6.92 -10.20
N GLY A 165 4.72 -7.63 -11.32
CA GLY A 165 5.21 -7.23 -12.62
C GLY A 165 6.39 -8.09 -13.07
N ALA A 166 7.62 -7.58 -13.09
CA ALA A 166 8.76 -8.36 -13.58
C ALA A 166 9.89 -8.43 -12.56
N GLY A 167 10.09 -9.58 -11.95
CA GLY A 167 11.21 -9.87 -11.05
C GLY A 167 10.89 -11.12 -10.25
N ASN A 168 11.70 -11.41 -9.24
CA ASN A 168 11.40 -12.45 -8.28
C ASN A 168 10.67 -11.82 -7.10
N ASP A 169 9.35 -11.74 -7.22
CA ASP A 169 8.51 -10.98 -6.33
C ASP A 169 8.01 -11.82 -5.15
N ARG A 170 7.74 -11.14 -4.04
CA ARG A 170 7.15 -11.77 -2.86
C ARG A 170 5.92 -11.01 -2.41
N ILE A 171 4.79 -11.71 -2.36
CA ILE A 171 3.62 -11.27 -1.61
C ILE A 171 3.39 -12.17 -0.40
N SER A 172 3.27 -11.56 0.76
CA SER A 172 2.98 -12.25 2.02
C SER A 172 1.77 -11.64 2.68
N VAL A 173 0.81 -12.48 3.05
CA VAL A 173 -0.46 -12.05 3.65
C VAL A 173 -0.69 -12.79 4.95
N GLU A 174 -0.93 -12.06 6.03
CA GLU A 174 -1.15 -12.59 7.37
C GLU A 174 -0.01 -13.53 7.82
N THR A 175 1.22 -13.05 7.68
CA THR A 175 2.44 -13.81 8.05
C THR A 175 3.09 -13.28 9.33
N ALA A 176 2.57 -12.17 9.86
CA ALA A 176 2.97 -11.65 11.17
C ALA A 176 2.55 -12.59 12.30
N ILE A 177 3.37 -12.65 13.35
CA ILE A 177 3.07 -13.42 14.57
C ILE A 177 2.19 -12.55 15.48
N ASP A 178 0.88 -12.55 15.23
CA ASP A 178 -0.10 -11.96 16.14
C ASP A 178 -1.30 -12.91 16.34
N ALA A 179 -2.52 -12.43 16.62
CA ALA A 179 -3.71 -13.29 16.72
C ALA A 179 -4.88 -12.73 15.89
N ALA A 180 -4.56 -11.86 14.94
CA ALA A 180 -5.52 -11.31 14.02
C ALA A 180 -5.42 -12.04 12.68
N ALA A 181 -6.35 -11.71 11.79
CA ALA A 181 -6.56 -12.41 10.54
C ALA A 181 -6.88 -11.40 9.45
N SER A 182 -6.50 -11.72 8.23
CA SER A 182 -6.79 -10.91 7.07
C SER A 182 -8.03 -11.43 6.35
N LEU A 183 -8.88 -10.52 5.88
CA LEU A 183 -10.14 -10.82 5.22
C LEU A 183 -10.22 -10.14 3.85
N PHE A 184 -10.45 -10.95 2.82
CA PHE A 184 -10.82 -10.51 1.48
C PHE A 184 -12.30 -10.86 1.27
N ALA A 185 -13.19 -9.89 1.50
CA ALA A 185 -14.63 -10.12 1.43
C ALA A 185 -15.10 -10.37 -0.02
N ARG A 186 -14.36 -9.86 -0.99
CA ARG A 186 -14.51 -10.15 -2.42
C ARG A 186 -13.29 -10.93 -2.92
N GLY A 187 -13.16 -11.03 -4.25
CA GLY A 187 -12.04 -11.72 -4.84
C GLY A 187 -10.72 -10.96 -4.73
N ILE A 188 -9.65 -11.67 -5.05
CA ILE A 188 -8.32 -11.12 -5.28
C ILE A 188 -7.80 -11.64 -6.61
N ASN A 189 -7.20 -10.76 -7.40
CA ASN A 189 -6.44 -11.12 -8.59
C ASN A 189 -4.97 -10.79 -8.32
N LEU A 190 -4.12 -11.81 -8.34
CA LEU A 190 -2.67 -11.69 -8.23
C LEU A 190 -2.07 -11.96 -9.61
N ARG A 191 -1.30 -11.02 -10.13
CA ARG A 191 -0.40 -11.22 -11.28
C ARG A 191 1.01 -11.02 -10.77
N LEU A 192 1.80 -12.08 -10.83
CA LEU A 192 3.17 -12.06 -10.31
C LEU A 192 4.10 -11.62 -11.45
N GLY A 193 4.01 -12.28 -12.60
CA GLY A 193 4.35 -11.72 -13.90
C GLY A 193 5.53 -12.46 -14.53
N SER A 194 6.76 -11.97 -14.47
CA SER A 194 7.90 -12.78 -14.94
C SER A 194 9.02 -12.83 -13.91
N GLY A 195 9.50 -14.03 -13.61
CA GLY A 195 10.53 -14.32 -12.61
C GLY A 195 10.07 -15.48 -11.75
N ASP A 196 10.83 -15.80 -10.71
CA ASP A 196 10.49 -16.88 -9.79
C ASP A 196 9.81 -16.27 -8.55
N ASP A 197 8.48 -16.33 -8.51
CA ASP A 197 7.67 -15.59 -7.53
C ASP A 197 7.23 -16.43 -6.32
N LEU A 198 6.98 -15.76 -5.19
CA LEU A 198 6.50 -16.38 -3.96
C LEU A 198 5.24 -15.70 -3.41
N VAL A 199 4.19 -16.50 -3.27
CA VAL A 199 2.94 -16.14 -2.56
C VAL A 199 2.87 -16.93 -1.26
N ASP A 200 2.79 -16.23 -0.13
CA ASP A 200 2.77 -16.82 1.21
C ASP A 200 1.51 -16.34 1.97
N LEU A 201 0.56 -17.25 2.23
CA LEU A 201 -0.78 -16.91 2.73
C LEU A 201 -1.10 -17.61 4.06
N GLY A 202 -1.00 -16.83 5.13
CA GLY A 202 -1.32 -17.25 6.49
C GLY A 202 -0.16 -17.96 7.17
N LEU A 203 -0.01 -17.73 8.47
CA LEU A 203 1.04 -18.35 9.28
C LEU A 203 0.54 -19.55 10.11
N SER A 204 -0.72 -19.52 10.54
CA SER A 204 -1.28 -20.54 11.42
C SER A 204 -2.80 -20.58 11.34
N ALA A 205 -3.45 -21.57 11.96
CA ALA A 205 -4.92 -21.64 12.00
C ALA A 205 -5.58 -20.42 12.67
N THR A 206 -4.87 -19.67 13.52
CA THR A 206 -5.34 -18.43 14.15
C THR A 206 -4.81 -17.15 13.49
N ASN A 207 -3.85 -17.27 12.58
CA ASN A 207 -3.29 -16.21 11.73
C ASN A 207 -3.48 -16.62 10.29
N ASN A 208 -4.73 -16.59 9.85
CA ASN A 208 -5.12 -17.07 8.55
C ASN A 208 -5.59 -15.94 7.64
N VAL A 209 -5.58 -16.22 6.35
CA VAL A 209 -6.24 -15.38 5.36
C VAL A 209 -7.58 -16.01 5.02
N THR A 210 -8.65 -15.24 5.10
CA THR A 210 -9.98 -15.68 4.66
C THR A 210 -10.35 -15.01 3.35
N PHE A 211 -10.65 -15.82 2.33
CA PHE A 211 -11.14 -15.37 1.03
C PHE A 211 -12.60 -15.75 0.85
N ASN A 212 -13.49 -14.75 0.83
CA ASN A 212 -14.92 -14.94 0.58
C ASN A 212 -15.29 -14.83 -0.90
N GLY A 213 -14.44 -14.20 -1.71
CA GLY A 213 -14.57 -14.17 -3.17
C GLY A 213 -13.48 -14.97 -3.89
N ALA A 214 -13.56 -14.99 -5.22
CA ALA A 214 -12.68 -15.80 -6.06
C ALA A 214 -11.22 -15.38 -5.90
N VAL A 215 -10.33 -16.36 -5.80
CA VAL A 215 -8.89 -16.13 -5.79
C VAL A 215 -8.35 -16.52 -7.15
N PHE A 216 -7.72 -15.56 -7.82
CA PHE A 216 -7.05 -15.76 -9.09
C PHE A 216 -5.56 -15.48 -8.90
N VAL A 217 -4.72 -16.43 -9.27
CA VAL A 217 -3.26 -16.28 -9.27
C VAL A 217 -2.74 -16.63 -10.67
N ASP A 218 -2.04 -15.67 -11.26
CA ASP A 218 -1.30 -15.80 -12.51
C ASP A 218 0.17 -15.58 -12.18
N GLY A 219 0.91 -16.69 -12.05
CA GLY A 219 2.36 -16.64 -11.80
C GLY A 219 3.12 -16.07 -13.01
N GLY A 220 2.59 -16.34 -14.21
CA GLY A 220 3.19 -15.88 -15.45
C GLY A 220 4.38 -16.74 -15.87
N ALA A 221 5.57 -16.16 -16.02
CA ALA A 221 6.73 -16.84 -16.57
C ALA A 221 7.82 -17.05 -15.51
N GLY A 222 8.06 -18.30 -15.12
CA GLY A 222 9.15 -18.68 -14.21
C GLY A 222 8.75 -19.88 -13.35
N ILE A 223 9.41 -20.04 -12.21
CA ILE A 223 9.03 -21.02 -11.18
C ILE A 223 8.36 -20.28 -10.03
N ASP A 224 7.05 -20.37 -10.01
CA ASP A 224 6.22 -19.68 -9.03
C ASP A 224 5.75 -20.64 -7.94
N ILE A 225 5.74 -20.18 -6.69
CA ILE A 225 5.33 -20.95 -5.52
C ILE A 225 4.19 -20.24 -4.80
N VAL A 226 3.12 -20.97 -4.52
CA VAL A 226 2.07 -20.54 -3.57
C VAL A 226 2.08 -21.48 -2.37
N ASP A 227 2.39 -20.93 -1.20
CA ASP A 227 2.11 -21.54 0.09
C ASP A 227 0.81 -20.93 0.65
N ALA A 228 -0.21 -21.78 0.80
CA ALA A 228 -1.51 -21.39 1.31
C ALA A 228 -2.01 -22.32 2.42
N ALA A 229 -1.09 -22.99 3.12
CA ALA A 229 -1.41 -24.07 4.08
C ALA A 229 -2.41 -23.66 5.16
N PHE A 230 -2.47 -22.37 5.51
CA PHE A 230 -3.34 -21.85 6.57
C PHE A 230 -4.48 -20.95 6.06
N SER A 231 -4.72 -20.88 4.76
CA SER A 231 -5.77 -20.05 4.17
C SER A 231 -7.14 -20.73 4.11
N VAL A 232 -8.20 -19.94 4.24
CA VAL A 232 -9.60 -20.40 4.14
C VAL A 232 -10.22 -19.86 2.85
N PHE A 233 -10.53 -20.77 1.91
CA PHE A 233 -11.17 -20.45 0.64
C PHE A 233 -12.66 -20.81 0.67
N ASN A 234 -13.53 -19.81 0.81
CA ASN A 234 -14.98 -20.01 0.79
C ASN A 234 -15.57 -19.97 -0.64
N SER A 235 -14.72 -19.87 -1.66
CA SER A 235 -15.12 -19.83 -3.07
C SER A 235 -14.07 -20.47 -3.98
N THR A 236 -14.30 -20.46 -5.29
CA THR A 236 -13.41 -21.05 -6.29
C THR A 236 -12.03 -20.39 -6.31
N VAL A 237 -11.00 -21.23 -6.29
CA VAL A 237 -9.62 -20.85 -6.61
C VAL A 237 -9.35 -21.19 -8.07
N VAL A 238 -8.85 -20.23 -8.83
CA VAL A 238 -8.42 -20.42 -10.22
C VAL A 238 -6.93 -20.10 -10.29
N ASP A 239 -6.17 -21.10 -10.70
CA ASP A 239 -4.71 -21.08 -10.81
C ASP A 239 -4.33 -21.33 -12.28
N PHE A 240 -3.46 -20.49 -12.83
CA PHE A 240 -2.83 -20.71 -14.12
C PHE A 240 -1.31 -20.71 -14.00
N GLY A 241 -0.73 -21.85 -13.62
CA GLY A 241 0.68 -22.13 -13.83
C GLY A 241 1.55 -22.12 -12.58
N VAL A 242 0.96 -22.14 -11.38
CA VAL A 242 1.70 -22.18 -10.12
C VAL A 242 1.80 -23.62 -9.58
N GLU A 243 2.92 -23.96 -8.94
CA GLU A 243 3.02 -25.21 -8.16
C GLU A 243 2.40 -24.97 -6.78
N LEU A 244 1.21 -25.53 -6.54
CA LEU A 244 0.52 -25.41 -5.26
C LEU A 244 1.19 -26.29 -4.20
N GLY A 245 1.87 -25.66 -3.23
CA GLY A 245 2.27 -26.29 -1.98
C GLY A 245 1.11 -26.28 -1.00
N ILE A 246 0.22 -27.27 -1.10
CA ILE A 246 -0.91 -27.49 -0.17
C ILE A 246 -0.64 -28.62 0.82
#